data_AF-A0A094AD49-F1
#
_entry.id   AF-A0A094AD49-F1
#
_cell.length_a   1.000
_cell.length_b   1.000
_cell.length_c   1.000
_cell.angle_alpha   90.00
_cell.angle_beta   90.00
_cell.angle_gamma   90.00
#
_symmetry.space_group_name_H-M   'P 1'
#
loop_
_entity.id
_entity.type
_entity.pdbx_description
1 polymer ?
#
loop_
_entity_poly.entity_id
_entity_poly.type
_entity_poly.pdbx_seq_one_letter_code
_entity_poly.pdbx_strand_id
1 'polypeptide(L)'
;MRPEELRARVAGVEGVSAGSEVGWVNLYTKLGRGAEPGTATGGRTFCNLPKGGKWKEELNDKATDEVAAHMNMFSPPHNPGYENLTRHSAEYVLKWTGHLFTDAEAEAGPG
;
A
#
# COMPACT_ATOMS: atom_id res chain seq x y z
N MET A 1 -5.20 7.58 -15.40
CA MET A 1 -3.92 8.33 -15.56
C MET A 1 -3.14 7.73 -16.71
N ARG A 2 -2.49 8.55 -17.56
CA ARG A 2 -1.65 8.04 -18.66
C ARG A 2 -0.37 7.40 -18.08
N PRO A 3 0.14 6.27 -18.60
CA PRO A 3 1.32 5.60 -18.06
C PRO A 3 2.56 6.50 -17.93
N GLU A 4 2.82 7.36 -18.91
CA GLU A 4 3.96 8.29 -18.86
C GLU A 4 3.84 9.34 -17.77
N GLU A 5 2.63 9.79 -17.47
CA GLU A 5 2.39 10.75 -16.41
C GLU A 5 2.64 10.14 -15.03
N LEU A 6 2.24 8.88 -14.84
CA LEU A 6 2.54 8.15 -13.61
C LEU A 6 4.04 7.90 -13.45
N ARG A 7 4.75 7.53 -14.52
CA ARG A 7 6.22 7.38 -14.52
C ARG A 7 6.91 8.67 -14.12
N ALA A 8 6.53 9.80 -14.73
CA ALA A 8 7.12 11.10 -14.42
C ALA A 8 6.89 11.49 -12.94
N ARG A 9 5.68 11.26 -12.41
CA ARG A 9 5.38 11.50 -10.99
C ARG A 9 6.23 10.63 -10.06
N VAL A 10 6.35 9.34 -10.36
CA VAL A 10 7.16 8.41 -9.57
C VAL A 10 8.64 8.82 -9.57
N ALA A 11 9.19 9.15 -10.74
CA ALA A 11 10.58 9.62 -10.85
C ALA A 11 10.82 10.91 -10.04
N GLY A 12 9.84 11.82 -10.01
CA GLY A 12 9.91 13.03 -9.18
C GLY A 12 9.96 12.72 -7.68
N VAL A 13 9.11 11.81 -7.20
CA VAL A 13 9.11 11.37 -5.79
C VAL A 13 10.42 10.67 -5.43
N GLU A 14 10.95 9.82 -6.32
CA GLU A 14 12.26 9.19 -6.13
C GLU A 14 13.39 10.22 -6.04
N GLY A 15 13.38 11.26 -6.88
CA GLY A 15 14.34 12.36 -6.81
C GLY A 15 14.32 13.09 -5.48
N VAL A 16 13.12 13.41 -4.95
CA VAL A 16 12.97 14.04 -3.63
C VAL A 16 13.46 13.13 -2.51
N SER A 17 13.10 11.84 -2.57
CA SER A 17 13.48 10.83 -1.58
C SER A 17 14.98 10.53 -1.57
N ALA A 18 15.67 10.68 -2.71
CA ALA A 18 17.12 10.52 -2.78
C ALA A 18 17.89 11.72 -2.18
N GLY A 19 17.29 12.92 -2.25
CA GLY A 19 17.89 14.16 -1.75
C GLY A 19 17.47 14.58 -0.34
N SER A 20 16.55 13.84 0.30
CA SER A 20 15.97 14.17 1.62
C SER A 20 15.81 12.89 2.45
N GLU A 21 15.77 12.99 3.79
CA GLU A 21 15.40 11.87 4.68
C GLU A 21 13.88 11.58 4.66
N VAL A 22 13.25 11.63 3.48
CA VAL A 22 11.83 11.38 3.29
C VAL A 22 11.65 10.01 2.66
N GLY A 23 11.14 9.07 3.45
CA GLY A 23 10.73 7.77 2.96
C GLY A 23 9.35 7.80 2.30
N TRP A 24 9.14 6.89 1.35
CA TRP A 24 7.84 6.72 0.69
C TRP A 24 7.64 5.28 0.23
N VAL A 25 6.38 4.86 0.15
CA VAL A 25 5.91 3.60 -0.45
C VAL A 25 4.45 3.76 -0.85
N ASN A 26 4.05 3.14 -1.95
CA ASN A 26 2.64 3.01 -2.33
C ASN A 26 2.12 1.65 -1.87
N LEU A 27 1.24 1.68 -0.88
CA LEU A 27 0.47 0.53 -0.43
C LEU A 27 -0.82 0.44 -1.24
N TYR A 28 -1.19 -0.77 -1.67
CA TYR A 28 -2.44 -0.98 -2.39
C TYR A 28 -2.95 -2.41 -2.19
N THR A 29 -4.25 -2.61 -2.41
CA THR A 29 -4.89 -3.92 -2.31
C THR A 29 -5.15 -4.51 -3.68
N LYS A 30 -4.57 -5.66 -4.00
CA LYS A 30 -4.81 -6.41 -5.23
C LYS A 30 -6.08 -7.25 -5.12
N LEU A 31 -6.90 -7.26 -6.18
CA LEU A 31 -8.05 -8.16 -6.24
C LEU A 31 -7.63 -9.62 -6.15
N GLY A 32 -8.38 -10.39 -5.36
CA GLY A 32 -8.17 -11.82 -5.17
C GLY A 32 -9.29 -12.67 -5.77
N ARG A 33 -9.61 -13.79 -5.12
CA ARG A 33 -10.58 -14.77 -5.64
C ARG A 33 -12.03 -14.29 -5.70
N GLY A 34 -12.37 -13.21 -4.99
CA GLY A 34 -13.70 -12.59 -5.00
C GLY A 34 -13.96 -11.65 -6.18
N ALA A 35 -12.97 -11.47 -7.06
CA ALA A 35 -13.07 -10.58 -8.21
C ALA A 35 -14.08 -11.09 -9.25
N GLU A 36 -14.90 -10.19 -9.78
CA GLU A 36 -15.89 -10.53 -10.81
C GLU A 36 -15.23 -11.03 -12.12
N PRO A 37 -15.82 -12.00 -12.83
CA PRO A 37 -15.30 -12.44 -14.11
C PRO A 37 -15.15 -11.26 -15.09
N GLY A 38 -13.96 -11.11 -15.69
CA GLY A 38 -13.64 -9.98 -16.55
C GLY A 38 -12.96 -8.81 -15.83
N THR A 39 -12.95 -8.78 -14.49
CA THR A 39 -11.98 -7.99 -13.70
C THR A 39 -10.63 -8.70 -13.71
N ALA A 40 -10.07 -8.84 -14.92
CA ALA A 40 -8.71 -9.28 -15.19
C ALA A 40 -8.15 -10.48 -14.40
N THR A 41 -8.13 -11.63 -15.06
CA THR A 41 -7.26 -12.76 -14.75
C THR A 41 -5.83 -12.29 -14.41
N GLY A 42 -5.48 -12.28 -13.12
CA GLY A 42 -4.14 -11.89 -12.64
C GLY A 42 -4.09 -11.03 -11.37
N GLY A 43 -5.23 -10.59 -10.83
CA GLY A 43 -5.32 -9.77 -9.62
C GLY A 43 -4.88 -8.33 -9.86
N ARG A 44 -5.83 -7.42 -10.09
CA ARG A 44 -5.51 -6.01 -10.36
C ARG A 44 -6.31 -5.08 -9.49
N THR A 45 -5.67 -3.98 -9.10
CA THR A 45 -6.31 -2.72 -8.66
C THR A 45 -5.85 -1.55 -9.53
N PHE A 46 -4.70 -1.67 -10.20
CA PHE A 46 -4.13 -0.67 -11.10
C PHE A 46 -3.32 -1.35 -12.22
N CYS A 47 -3.69 -1.10 -13.48
CA CYS A 47 -3.09 -1.79 -14.64
C CYS A 47 -1.71 -1.28 -15.07
N ASN A 48 -1.20 -0.17 -14.50
CA ASN A 48 -0.09 0.59 -15.10
C ASN A 48 1.02 0.91 -14.10
N LEU A 49 1.35 -0.01 -13.18
CA LEU A 49 2.51 0.22 -12.30
C LEU A 49 3.77 0.38 -13.16
N PRO A 50 4.51 1.49 -13.02
CA PRO A 50 5.77 1.65 -13.72
C PRO A 50 6.82 0.66 -13.18
N LYS A 51 7.86 0.37 -13.97
CA LYS A 51 8.98 -0.49 -13.55
C LYS A 51 9.85 0.12 -12.43
N GLY A 52 9.61 1.39 -12.07
CA GLY A 52 10.24 2.08 -10.95
C GLY A 52 9.22 2.36 -9.83
N GLY A 53 9.70 2.84 -8.69
CA GLY A 53 8.90 3.09 -7.50
C GLY A 53 8.85 1.95 -6.49
N LYS A 54 8.34 2.29 -5.30
CA LYS A 54 8.18 1.36 -4.17
C LYS A 54 6.71 0.99 -4.04
N TRP A 55 6.39 -0.27 -4.35
CA TRP A 55 5.02 -0.78 -4.41
C TRP A 55 4.87 -1.96 -3.46
N LYS A 56 3.86 -1.93 -2.60
CA LYS A 56 3.56 -3.00 -1.66
C LYS A 56 2.09 -3.40 -1.80
N GLU A 57 1.87 -4.62 -2.27
CA GLU A 57 0.53 -5.17 -2.47
C GLU A 57 0.07 -6.05 -1.31
N GLU A 58 -1.22 -5.99 -1.02
CA GLU A 58 -1.93 -6.96 -0.17
C GLU A 58 -3.16 -7.49 -0.88
N LEU A 59 -3.47 -8.78 -0.71
CA LEU A 59 -4.59 -9.40 -1.40
C LEU A 59 -5.92 -9.06 -0.71
N ASN A 60 -6.91 -8.60 -1.46
CA ASN A 60 -8.28 -8.46 -1.01
C ASN A 60 -9.18 -9.46 -1.74
N ASP A 61 -9.37 -10.62 -1.11
CA ASP A 61 -10.26 -11.68 -1.61
C ASP A 61 -11.75 -11.37 -1.45
N LYS A 62 -12.12 -10.32 -0.71
CA LYS A 62 -13.53 -9.92 -0.48
C LYS A 62 -14.02 -8.87 -1.47
N ALA A 63 -13.12 -8.13 -2.11
CA ALA A 63 -13.48 -7.12 -3.07
C ALA A 63 -13.85 -7.74 -4.42
N THR A 64 -14.94 -7.24 -4.99
CA THR A 64 -15.46 -7.64 -6.31
C THR A 64 -14.87 -6.82 -7.45
N ASP A 65 -14.45 -5.59 -7.15
CA ASP A 65 -13.93 -4.62 -8.11
C ASP A 65 -12.86 -3.71 -7.49
N GLU A 66 -12.13 -3.00 -8.35
CA GLU A 66 -10.99 -2.16 -7.99
C GLU A 66 -11.37 -0.98 -7.06
N VAL A 67 -12.58 -0.43 -7.22
CA VAL A 67 -13.07 0.71 -6.44
C VAL A 67 -13.34 0.26 -5.01
N ALA A 68 -14.08 -0.85 -4.85
CA ALA A 68 -14.34 -1.45 -3.55
C ALA A 68 -13.05 -1.88 -2.85
N ALA A 69 -12.09 -2.45 -3.59
CA ALA A 69 -10.79 -2.81 -3.05
C ALA A 69 -10.05 -1.58 -2.49
N HIS A 70 -9.97 -0.49 -3.25
CA HIS A 70 -9.25 0.72 -2.84
C HIS A 70 -9.95 1.46 -1.69
N MET A 71 -11.26 1.72 -1.80
CA MET A 71 -12.01 2.45 -0.78
C MET A 71 -12.05 1.72 0.57
N ASN A 72 -11.98 0.38 0.54
CA ASN A 72 -12.00 -0.45 1.74
C ASN A 72 -10.63 -1.00 2.12
N MET A 73 -9.53 -0.47 1.56
CA MET A 73 -8.20 -1.06 1.80
C MET A 73 -7.81 -1.06 3.29
N PHE A 74 -8.20 -0.04 4.06
CA PHE A 74 -8.00 0.03 5.52
C PHE A 74 -9.29 -0.23 6.31
N SER A 75 -10.16 -1.11 5.83
CA SER A 75 -11.40 -1.50 6.51
C SER A 75 -11.37 -2.98 6.91
N PRO A 76 -11.18 -3.34 8.19
CA PRO A 76 -11.10 -4.74 8.64
C PRO A 76 -12.29 -5.62 8.22
N PRO A 77 -13.56 -5.15 8.27
CA PRO A 77 -14.70 -5.97 7.82
C PRO A 77 -14.63 -6.36 6.34
N HIS A 78 -13.99 -5.54 5.52
CA HIS A 78 -14.07 -5.57 4.06
C HIS A 78 -12.74 -5.93 3.38
N ASN A 79 -11.64 -6.01 4.13
CA ASN A 79 -10.35 -6.40 3.61
C ASN A 79 -9.65 -7.41 4.54
N PRO A 80 -9.54 -8.69 4.16
CA PRO A 80 -8.81 -9.68 4.95
C PRO A 80 -7.31 -9.35 5.07
N GLY A 81 -6.75 -8.55 4.15
CA GLY A 81 -5.38 -8.05 4.21
C GLY A 81 -5.18 -6.82 5.12
N TYR A 82 -6.20 -6.37 5.86
CA TYR A 82 -6.15 -5.18 6.70
C TYR A 82 -4.98 -5.18 7.70
N GLU A 83 -4.81 -6.28 8.45
CA GLU A 83 -3.77 -6.40 9.47
C GLU A 83 -2.37 -6.29 8.85
N ASN A 84 -2.16 -6.95 7.70
CA ASN A 84 -0.91 -6.85 6.97
C ASN A 84 -0.65 -5.44 6.45
N LEU A 85 -1.66 -4.78 5.86
CA LEU A 85 -1.49 -3.40 5.38
C LEU A 85 -1.12 -2.46 6.53
N THR A 86 -1.79 -2.58 7.67
CA THR A 86 -1.55 -1.76 8.86
C THR A 86 -0.15 -2.01 9.41
N ARG A 87 0.23 -3.28 9.56
CA ARG A 87 1.59 -3.67 9.99
C ARG A 87 2.65 -3.13 9.04
N HIS A 88 2.52 -3.37 7.72
CA HIS A 88 3.49 -2.88 6.75
C HIS A 88 3.58 -1.34 6.77
N SER A 89 2.46 -0.64 6.93
CA SER A 89 2.44 0.82 7.08
C SER A 89 3.28 1.25 8.29
N ALA A 90 3.05 0.63 9.45
CA ALA A 90 3.81 0.91 10.66
C ALA A 90 5.30 0.60 10.49
N GLU A 91 5.65 -0.57 9.93
CA GLU A 91 7.04 -0.96 9.65
C GLU A 91 7.76 0.05 8.75
N TYR A 92 7.10 0.58 7.72
CA TYR A 92 7.69 1.61 6.85
C TYR A 92 7.90 2.93 7.60
N VAL A 93 6.93 3.38 8.40
CA VAL A 93 7.08 4.58 9.22
C VAL A 93 8.25 4.44 10.20
N LEU A 94 8.35 3.29 10.87
CA LEU A 94 9.46 3.00 11.78
C LEU A 94 10.80 2.99 11.06
N LYS A 95 10.86 2.30 9.92
CA LYS A 95 12.05 2.27 9.07
C LYS A 95 12.52 3.68 8.66
N TRP A 96 11.61 4.60 8.37
CA TRP A 96 11.97 5.95 7.93
C TRP A 96 12.31 6.90 9.08
N THR A 97 11.69 6.70 10.24
CA THR A 97 11.92 7.55 11.42
C THR A 97 13.10 7.08 12.27
N GLY A 98 13.63 5.88 12.02
CA GLY A 98 14.66 5.27 12.85
C GLY A 98 14.17 4.91 14.26
N HIS A 99 12.87 5.07 14.54
CA HIS A 99 12.27 4.64 15.79
C HIS A 99 11.99 3.14 15.73
N LEU A 100 12.47 2.41 16.74
CA LEU A 100 11.96 1.10 17.10
C LEU A 100 10.98 1.35 18.24
N PHE A 101 9.68 1.15 18.04
CA PHE A 101 8.77 1.04 19.18
C PHE A 101 9.24 -0.16 19.99
N THR A 102 9.77 0.11 21.17
CA THR A 102 10.14 -0.96 22.08
C THR A 102 8.87 -1.47 22.77
N ASP A 103 8.81 -2.76 23.13
CA ASP A 103 7.65 -3.32 23.84
C ASP A 103 7.32 -2.53 25.13
N ALA A 104 8.30 -1.82 25.71
CA ALA A 104 8.13 -0.92 26.84
C ALA A 104 7.23 0.30 26.55
N GLU A 105 7.21 0.81 25.31
CA GLU A 105 6.39 1.96 24.92
C GLU A 105 4.95 1.55 24.57
N ALA A 106 4.73 0.29 24.18
CA ALA A 106 3.39 -0.28 23.96
C ALA A 106 2.64 -0.51 25.28
N GLU A 107 3.36 -0.87 26.35
CA GLU A 107 2.83 -1.07 27.71
C GLU A 107 2.56 0.26 28.46
N ALA A 108 3.12 1.38 27.98
CA ALA A 108 3.05 2.66 28.69
C ALA A 108 1.66 3.32 28.68
N GLY A 109 0.77 2.94 27.76
CA GLY A 109 -0.59 3.49 27.66
C GLY A 109 -0.64 5.00 27.40
N PRO A 110 -1.80 5.57 27.03
CA PRO A 110 -1.95 7.01 26.92
C PRO A 110 -2.01 7.62 28.33
N GLY A 111 -1.03 8.46 28.66
CA GLY A 111 -1.01 9.29 29.87
C GLY A 111 -1.94 10.49 29.82
#